data_AF-A0A165G852-F1
#
_entry.id   AF-A0A165G852-F1
#
_cell.length_a   1.000
_cell.length_b   1.000
_cell.length_c   1.000
_cell.angle_alpha   90.00
_cell.angle_beta   90.00
_cell.angle_gamma   90.00
#
_symmetry.space_group_name_H-M   'P 1'
#
loop_
_entity.id
_entity.type
_entity.pdbx_description
1 polymer ?
#
loop_
_entity_poly.entity_id
_entity_poly.type
_entity_poly.pdbx_seq_one_letter_code
_entity_poly.pdbx_strand_id
1 'polypeptide(L)'
;MGTLELLGVPGAQLLTSIILTFLVDLPNSRKAEYEADRIGMKLMARACFDPRAAPAMFARLGEAAKAFGGLNNMEFLQTHPLSQNRVQTLEALLPEAYAAQAENGLCGDTAQHFNGFTRALSALTGRGGGSTSTGTGWGSEFVDESQTQDTSASGEIIWK
;
A
#
# COMPACT_ATOMS: atom_id res chain seq x y z
N MET A 1 -6.95 22.82 -46.52
CA MET A 1 -6.64 21.79 -45.50
C MET A 1 -7.77 20.78 -45.58
N GLY A 2 -7.65 19.86 -46.55
CA GLY A 2 -8.71 18.96 -46.97
C GLY A 2 -8.73 17.72 -46.08
N THR A 3 -9.87 17.55 -45.44
CA THR A 3 -10.26 16.41 -44.61
C THR A 3 -10.30 15.14 -45.45
N LEU A 4 -9.59 14.11 -44.98
CA LEU A 4 -9.52 12.79 -45.60
C LEU A 4 -10.90 12.09 -45.49
N GLU A 5 -11.79 12.34 -46.45
CA GLU A 5 -13.10 11.69 -46.63
C GLU A 5 -12.98 10.30 -47.28
N LEU A 6 -12.15 9.38 -46.77
CA LEU A 6 -11.94 8.11 -47.49
C LEU A 6 -12.91 6.97 -47.13
N LEU A 7 -13.67 7.02 -46.04
CA LEU A 7 -14.68 5.99 -45.75
C LEU A 7 -15.89 6.63 -45.06
N GLY A 8 -16.84 7.11 -45.86
CA GLY A 8 -18.10 7.73 -45.45
C GLY A 8 -19.09 6.79 -44.73
N VAL A 9 -18.63 6.12 -43.66
CA VAL A 9 -19.49 5.35 -42.76
C VAL A 9 -19.75 6.20 -41.51
N PRO A 10 -20.93 6.81 -41.36
CA PRO A 10 -21.31 7.48 -40.11
C PRO A 10 -21.29 6.44 -38.98
N GLY A 11 -20.34 6.60 -38.04
CA GLY A 11 -20.09 5.65 -36.95
C GLY A 11 -18.68 5.04 -36.94
N ALA A 12 -17.93 5.10 -38.05
CA ALA A 12 -16.54 4.63 -38.09
C ALA A 12 -15.63 5.44 -37.16
N GLN A 13 -15.94 6.72 -36.91
CA GLN A 13 -15.23 7.57 -35.94
C GLN A 13 -15.34 7.01 -34.50
N LEU A 14 -16.51 6.47 -34.13
CA LEU A 14 -16.75 5.86 -32.82
C LEU A 14 -16.01 4.53 -32.70
N LEU A 15 -16.05 3.70 -33.75
CA LEU A 15 -15.31 2.43 -33.77
C LEU A 15 -13.79 2.67 -33.76
N THR A 16 -13.30 3.65 -34.52
CA THR A 16 -11.87 3.98 -34.58
C THR A 16 -11.37 4.54 -33.25
N SER A 17 -12.15 5.40 -32.58
CA SER A 17 -11.80 5.89 -31.24
C SER A 17 -11.82 4.77 -30.20
N ILE A 18 -12.82 3.88 -30.21
CA ILE A 18 -12.82 2.68 -29.35
C ILE A 18 -11.58 1.83 -29.62
N ILE A 19 -11.27 1.51 -30.88
CA ILE A 19 -10.11 0.68 -31.25
C ILE A 19 -8.79 1.32 -30.79
N LEU A 20 -8.61 2.62 -31.01
CA LEU A 20 -7.40 3.32 -30.60
C LEU A 20 -7.31 3.45 -29.07
N THR A 21 -8.40 3.70 -28.35
CA THR A 21 -8.40 3.66 -26.88
C THR A 21 -8.05 2.25 -26.39
N PHE A 22 -8.60 1.20 -26.98
CA PHE A 22 -8.25 -0.18 -26.63
C PHE A 22 -6.84 -0.61 -27.08
N LEU A 23 -6.12 0.16 -27.91
CA LEU A 23 -4.76 -0.15 -28.35
C LEU A 23 -3.70 0.74 -27.69
N VAL A 24 -4.01 2.02 -27.46
CA VAL A 24 -3.11 3.05 -26.90
C VAL A 24 -3.26 3.18 -25.39
N ASP A 25 -4.43 2.84 -24.84
CA ASP A 25 -4.74 2.92 -23.40
C ASP A 25 -4.66 1.54 -22.70
N LEU A 26 -4.42 0.47 -23.48
CA LEU A 26 -4.10 -0.89 -23.00
C LEU A 26 -2.59 -1.26 -22.95
N PRO A 27 -1.58 -0.36 -22.97
CA PRO A 27 -0.19 -0.74 -22.76
C PRO A 27 0.09 -0.95 -21.26
N ASN A 28 -0.82 -1.62 -20.56
CA ASN A 28 -0.55 -2.55 -19.47
C ASN A 28 -1.85 -3.34 -19.22
N SER A 29 -1.93 -4.58 -19.72
CA SER A 29 -3.12 -5.40 -19.49
C SER A 29 -3.39 -5.51 -17.99
N ARG A 30 -4.65 -5.43 -17.54
CA ARG A 30 -5.01 -5.65 -16.12
C ARG A 30 -4.43 -6.96 -15.57
N LYS A 31 -4.22 -7.94 -16.45
CA LYS A 31 -3.55 -9.21 -16.13
C LYS A 31 -2.06 -9.05 -15.83
N ALA A 32 -1.36 -8.17 -16.54
CA ALA A 32 0.06 -7.87 -16.33
C ALA A 32 0.27 -7.13 -15.01
N GLU A 33 -0.57 -6.15 -14.68
CA GLU A 33 -0.55 -5.47 -13.38
C GLU A 33 -0.80 -6.45 -12.22
N TYR A 34 -1.78 -7.35 -12.37
CA TYR A 34 -2.06 -8.39 -11.39
C TYR A 34 -0.87 -9.35 -11.20
N GLU A 35 -0.23 -9.77 -12.29
CA GLU A 35 0.92 -10.66 -12.24
C GLU A 35 2.13 -9.97 -11.60
N ALA A 36 2.34 -8.69 -11.91
CA ALA A 36 3.38 -7.88 -11.29
C ALA A 36 3.15 -7.74 -9.77
N ASP A 37 1.92 -7.44 -9.34
CA ASP A 37 1.56 -7.36 -7.92
C ASP A 37 1.79 -8.69 -7.20
N ARG A 38 1.37 -9.81 -7.82
CA ARG A 38 1.56 -11.16 -7.27
C ARG A 38 3.02 -11.57 -7.12
N ILE A 39 3.83 -11.35 -8.15
CA ILE A 39 5.26 -11.68 -8.11
C ILE A 39 5.98 -10.73 -7.14
N GLY A 40 5.67 -9.44 -7.18
CA GLY A 40 6.20 -8.44 -6.27
C GLY A 40 5.96 -8.79 -4.81
N MET A 41 4.72 -9.16 -4.46
CA MET A 41 4.36 -9.64 -3.12
C MET A 41 5.21 -10.82 -2.65
N LYS A 42 5.41 -11.83 -3.52
CA LYS A 42 6.28 -12.97 -3.22
C LYS A 42 7.74 -12.59 -3.05
N LEU A 43 8.25 -11.68 -3.87
CA LEU A 43 9.64 -11.22 -3.78
C LEU A 43 9.87 -10.44 -2.48
N MET A 44 8.96 -9.54 -2.12
CA MET A 44 9.03 -8.80 -0.86
C MET A 44 8.97 -9.75 0.34
N ALA A 45 8.04 -10.72 0.31
CA ALA A 45 7.90 -11.74 1.33
C ALA A 45 9.18 -12.58 1.50
N ARG A 46 9.79 -13.02 0.39
CA ARG A 46 11.06 -13.76 0.40
C ARG A 46 12.25 -12.91 0.84
N ALA A 47 12.22 -11.61 0.59
CA ALA A 47 13.17 -10.65 1.12
C ALA A 47 12.89 -10.28 2.59
N CYS A 48 11.95 -10.97 3.24
CA CYS A 48 11.62 -10.83 4.66
C CYS A 48 11.00 -9.47 5.04
N PHE A 49 10.40 -8.76 4.08
CA PHE A 49 9.51 -7.65 4.36
C PHE A 49 8.12 -8.15 4.77
N ASP A 50 7.38 -7.36 5.55
CA ASP A 50 5.98 -7.67 5.90
C ASP A 50 5.08 -7.54 4.66
N PRO A 51 4.44 -8.64 4.19
CA PRO A 51 3.53 -8.58 3.05
C PRO A 51 2.37 -7.59 3.20
N ARG A 52 1.97 -7.25 4.44
CA ARG A 52 0.90 -6.25 4.69
C ARG A 52 1.30 -4.82 4.39
N ALA A 53 2.60 -4.54 4.25
CA ALA A 53 3.07 -3.21 3.90
C ALA A 53 2.60 -2.78 2.50
N ALA A 54 2.44 -3.73 1.58
CA ALA A 54 2.00 -3.45 0.21
C ALA A 54 0.57 -2.89 0.13
N PRO A 55 -0.49 -3.56 0.64
CA PRO A 55 -1.84 -3.00 0.63
C PRO A 55 -1.93 -1.69 1.42
N ALA A 56 -1.20 -1.56 2.54
CA ALA A 56 -1.15 -0.32 3.32
C ALA A 56 -0.53 0.85 2.54
N MET A 57 0.53 0.61 1.78
CA MET A 57 1.16 1.62 0.92
C MET A 57 0.21 2.09 -0.17
N PHE A 58 -0.48 1.18 -0.86
CA PHE A 58 -1.44 1.54 -1.90
C PHE A 58 -2.70 2.23 -1.35
N ALA A 59 -3.15 1.87 -0.15
CA ALA A 59 -4.24 2.57 0.53
C ALA A 59 -3.89 4.05 0.78
N ARG A 60 -2.71 4.30 1.37
CA ARG A 60 -2.19 5.68 1.59
C ARG A 60 -2.00 6.44 0.28
N LEU A 61 -1.54 5.76 -0.77
CA LEU A 61 -1.38 6.37 -2.09
C LEU A 61 -2.73 6.79 -2.68
N GLY A 62 -3.78 5.97 -2.49
CA GLY A 62 -5.15 6.31 -2.88
C GLY A 62 -5.74 7.48 -2.10
N GLU A 63 -5.47 7.55 -0.79
CA GLU A 63 -5.84 8.71 0.05
C GLU A 63 -5.13 9.99 -0.40
N ALA A 64 -3.82 9.92 -0.65
CA ALA A 64 -3.05 11.04 -1.17
C ALA A 64 -3.57 11.51 -2.54
N ALA A 65 -3.89 10.59 -3.44
CA ALA A 65 -4.48 10.94 -4.73
C ALA A 65 -5.81 11.69 -4.59
N LYS A 66 -6.65 11.33 -3.63
CA LYS A 66 -7.89 12.07 -3.34
C LYS A 66 -7.58 13.46 -2.77
N ALA A 67 -6.63 13.56 -1.84
CA ALA A 67 -6.29 14.82 -1.18
C ALA A 67 -5.71 15.87 -2.15
N PHE A 68 -4.92 15.44 -3.13
CA PHE A 68 -4.23 16.34 -4.07
C PHE A 68 -4.96 16.52 -5.42
N GLY A 69 -6.17 15.96 -5.57
CA GLY A 69 -6.92 16.03 -6.84
C GLY A 69 -6.30 15.20 -7.98
N GLY A 70 -5.53 14.17 -7.62
CA GLY A 70 -4.78 13.28 -8.52
C GLY A 70 -3.28 13.24 -8.20
N LEU A 71 -2.62 12.12 -8.53
CA LEU A 71 -1.14 11.98 -8.48
C LEU A 71 -0.56 11.85 -9.90
N ASN A 72 -1.22 12.49 -10.86
CA ASN A 72 -0.96 12.33 -12.30
C ASN A 72 0.40 12.91 -12.73
N ASN A 73 1.06 13.66 -11.84
CA ASN A 73 2.41 14.19 -12.01
C ASN A 73 3.49 13.13 -11.76
N MET A 74 3.16 11.97 -11.17
CA MET A 74 4.11 10.87 -11.04
C MET A 74 4.13 10.07 -12.34
N GLU A 75 5.28 10.05 -13.00
CA GLU A 75 5.48 9.31 -14.26
C GLU A 75 5.17 7.81 -14.12
N PHE A 76 5.38 7.24 -12.93
CA PHE A 76 4.99 5.87 -12.60
C PHE A 76 3.47 5.62 -12.72
N LEU A 77 2.63 6.56 -12.28
CA LEU A 77 1.17 6.38 -12.34
C LEU A 77 0.60 6.62 -13.74
N GLN A 78 1.39 7.18 -14.66
CA GLN A 78 1.02 7.31 -16.06
C GLN A 78 1.09 5.96 -16.78
N THR A 79 2.08 5.12 -16.44
CA THR A 79 2.24 3.77 -17.00
C THR A 79 1.59 2.68 -16.13
N HIS A 80 1.42 2.93 -14.83
CA HIS A 80 0.80 2.01 -13.87
C HIS A 80 -0.34 2.71 -13.10
N PRO A 81 -1.55 2.83 -13.69
CA PRO A 81 -2.65 3.55 -13.07
C PRO A 81 -3.03 2.92 -11.73
N LEU A 82 -3.39 3.75 -10.74
CA LEU A 82 -3.85 3.26 -9.44
C LEU A 82 -5.25 2.65 -9.59
N SER A 83 -5.36 1.31 -9.53
CA SER A 83 -6.66 0.66 -9.63
C SER A 83 -7.42 0.71 -8.30
N GLN A 84 -8.71 1.01 -8.34
CA GLN A 84 -9.57 1.06 -7.14
C GLN A 84 -9.64 -0.28 -6.41
N ASN A 85 -9.46 -1.39 -7.15
CA ASN A 85 -9.49 -2.75 -6.61
C ASN A 85 -8.10 -3.29 -6.24
N ARG A 86 -7.02 -2.50 -6.35
CA ARG A 86 -5.65 -2.97 -6.11
C ARG A 86 -5.45 -3.42 -4.67
N VAL A 87 -5.95 -2.66 -3.70
CA VAL A 87 -5.84 -3.00 -2.26
C VAL A 87 -6.50 -4.35 -1.99
N GLN A 88 -7.73 -4.54 -2.46
CA GLN A 88 -8.47 -5.79 -2.28
C GLN A 88 -7.78 -6.99 -2.96
N THR A 89 -7.17 -6.75 -4.12
CA THR A 89 -6.38 -7.75 -4.85
C THR A 89 -5.14 -8.16 -4.06
N LEU A 90 -4.41 -7.19 -3.50
CA LEU A 90 -3.24 -7.43 -2.66
C LEU A 90 -3.60 -8.14 -1.36
N GLU A 91 -4.71 -7.78 -0.73
CA GLU A 91 -5.24 -8.47 0.44
C GLU A 91 -5.54 -9.95 0.16
N ALA A 92 -6.12 -10.25 -1.00
CA ALA A 92 -6.39 -11.62 -1.43
C ALA A 92 -5.10 -12.44 -1.68
N LEU A 93 -4.00 -11.77 -2.00
CA LEU A 93 -2.68 -12.38 -2.24
C LEU A 93 -1.84 -12.56 -0.95
N LEU A 94 -2.26 -11.99 0.18
CA LEU A 94 -1.54 -12.10 1.46
C LEU A 94 -1.26 -13.55 1.88
N PRO A 95 -2.21 -14.51 1.82
CA PRO A 95 -1.93 -15.89 2.21
C PRO A 95 -0.80 -16.52 1.40
N GLU A 96 -0.77 -16.23 0.09
CA GLU A 96 0.28 -16.72 -0.80
C GLU A 96 1.64 -16.05 -0.52
N ALA A 97 1.64 -14.76 -0.21
CA ALA A 97 2.86 -14.04 0.17
C ALA A 97 3.43 -14.56 1.51
N TYR A 98 2.58 -14.77 2.52
CA TYR A 98 3.02 -15.36 3.79
C TYR A 98 3.55 -16.78 3.64
N ALA A 99 2.96 -17.60 2.76
CA ALA A 99 3.51 -18.90 2.44
C ALA A 99 4.92 -18.78 1.83
N ALA A 100 5.12 -17.86 0.87
CA ALA A 100 6.43 -17.61 0.27
C ALA A 100 7.47 -17.06 1.26
N GLN A 101 7.04 -16.32 2.28
CA GLN A 101 7.91 -15.88 3.38
C GLN A 101 8.35 -17.06 4.27
N ALA A 102 7.41 -17.96 4.61
CA ALA A 102 7.68 -19.12 5.45
C ALA A 102 8.62 -20.14 4.81
N GLU A 103 8.71 -20.17 3.48
CA GLU A 103 9.71 -20.97 2.74
C GLU A 103 11.15 -20.51 3.02
N ASN A 104 11.36 -19.24 3.41
CA ASN A 104 12.68 -18.70 3.67
C ASN A 104 13.00 -18.71 5.17
N GLY A 105 13.84 -19.66 5.60
CA GLY A 105 14.29 -19.80 6.99
C GLY A 105 15.11 -18.62 7.53
N LEU A 106 15.58 -17.70 6.68
CA LEU A 106 16.42 -16.55 7.07
C LEU A 106 15.62 -15.35 7.61
N CYS A 107 14.29 -15.37 7.52
CA CYS A 107 13.50 -14.19 7.87
C CYS A 107 13.46 -13.88 9.37
N GLY A 108 13.72 -14.86 10.24
CA GLY A 108 13.88 -14.62 11.68
C GLY A 108 15.11 -13.77 12.03
N ASP A 109 16.20 -13.92 11.27
CA ASP A 109 17.47 -13.21 11.51
C ASP A 109 17.50 -11.85 10.82
N THR A 110 16.86 -11.73 9.66
CA THR A 110 16.84 -10.48 8.87
C THR A 110 16.22 -9.32 9.65
N ALA A 111 15.14 -9.56 10.41
CA ALA A 111 14.52 -8.57 11.28
C ALA A 111 15.47 -8.09 12.40
N GLN A 112 16.31 -8.99 12.92
CA GLN A 112 17.28 -8.66 13.97
C GLN A 112 18.39 -7.73 13.46
N HIS A 113 18.84 -7.93 12.21
CA HIS A 113 19.83 -7.06 11.58
C HIS A 113 19.31 -5.63 11.39
N PHE A 114 18.06 -5.46 10.95
CA PHE A 114 17.45 -4.13 10.81
C PHE A 114 17.27 -3.43 12.17
N ASN A 115 16.82 -4.17 13.18
CA ASN A 115 16.71 -3.66 14.56
C ASN A 115 18.08 -3.36 15.18
N GLY A 116 19.12 -4.10 14.80
CA GLY A 116 20.51 -3.81 15.17
C GLY A 116 21.00 -2.51 14.54
N PHE A 117 20.77 -2.32 13.23
CA PHE A 117 21.16 -1.12 12.50
C PHE A 117 20.49 0.14 13.07
N THR A 118 19.18 0.12 13.27
CA THR A 118 18.43 1.27 13.80
C THR A 118 18.87 1.63 15.22
N ARG A 119 19.15 0.64 16.08
CA ARG A 119 19.75 0.88 17.41
C ARG A 119 21.14 1.52 17.30
N ALA A 120 21.99 1.02 16.40
CA ALA A 120 23.32 1.58 16.18
C ALA A 120 23.25 3.02 15.64
N LEU A 121 22.36 3.28 14.69
CA LEU A 121 22.13 4.63 14.15
C LEU A 121 21.58 5.59 15.22
N SER A 122 20.65 5.12 16.06
CA SER A 122 20.12 5.91 17.19
C SER A 122 21.21 6.23 18.21
N ALA A 123 22.13 5.29 18.45
CA ALA A 123 23.28 5.52 19.33
C ALA A 123 24.26 6.54 18.74
N LEU A 124 24.51 6.50 17.41
CA LEU A 124 25.40 7.44 16.71
C LEU A 124 24.82 8.86 16.62
N THR A 125 23.51 8.99 16.47
CA THR A 125 22.84 10.29 16.34
C THR A 125 22.58 10.99 17.67
N GLY A 126 22.99 10.38 18.81
CA GLY A 126 22.85 10.98 20.14
C GLY A 126 21.40 11.20 20.58
N ARG A 127 20.43 10.66 19.84
CA ARG A 127 19.01 10.67 20.19
C ARG A 127 18.78 9.58 21.24
N GLY A 128 19.15 9.87 22.48
CA GLY A 128 18.79 9.05 23.64
C GLY A 128 17.27 9.04 23.77
N GLY A 129 16.62 8.00 23.27
CA GLY A 129 15.18 7.80 23.38
C GLY A 129 14.88 6.32 23.58
N GLY A 130 14.54 5.94 24.82
CA GLY A 130 14.13 4.59 25.15
C GLY A 130 12.96 4.14 24.28
N SER A 131 13.14 3.01 23.59
CA SER A 131 12.04 2.25 23.01
C SER A 131 12.02 0.91 23.72
N THR A 132 11.28 0.86 24.84
CA THR A 132 10.77 -0.38 25.40
C THR A 132 9.73 -0.87 24.39
N SER A 133 10.10 -1.81 23.53
CA SER A 133 9.21 -2.39 22.53
C SER A 133 8.22 -3.35 23.19
N THR A 134 7.18 -2.80 23.81
CA THR A 134 5.94 -3.50 24.11
C THR A 134 4.80 -2.62 23.62
N GLY A 135 4.31 -2.88 22.42
CA GLY A 135 3.17 -2.15 21.86
C GLY A 135 3.23 -2.07 20.33
N THR A 136 2.34 -2.84 19.71
CA THR A 136 1.74 -2.61 18.38
C THR A 136 1.86 -1.17 17.88
N GLY A 137 2.49 -0.97 16.72
CA GLY A 137 2.74 0.36 16.17
C GLY A 137 2.47 0.49 14.68
N TRP A 138 1.20 0.37 14.28
CA TRP A 138 0.62 1.07 13.12
C TRP A 138 -0.88 1.27 13.36
N GLY A 139 -1.25 2.45 13.90
CA GLY A 139 -2.63 2.97 13.90
C GLY A 139 -3.44 2.80 15.19
N SER A 140 -3.32 3.77 16.10
CA SER A 140 -4.25 4.14 17.19
C SER A 140 -3.47 5.08 18.12
N GLU A 141 -3.87 6.27 18.55
CA GLU A 141 -5.16 6.95 18.58
C GLU A 141 -4.84 8.42 18.88
N PHE A 142 -5.57 9.32 18.24
CA PHE A 142 -5.75 10.68 18.72
C PHE A 142 -6.79 10.60 19.85
N VAL A 143 -6.34 10.58 21.11
CA VAL A 143 -7.22 10.87 22.25
C VAL A 143 -6.46 11.79 23.21
N ASP A 144 -7.13 12.90 23.47
CA ASP A 144 -6.71 14.10 24.15
C ASP A 144 -6.46 13.91 25.65
N GLU A 145 -5.41 14.56 26.12
CA GLU A 145 -4.99 14.64 27.51
C GLU A 145 -5.73 15.80 28.18
N SER A 146 -7.01 15.60 28.49
CA SER A 146 -7.80 16.60 29.24
C SER A 146 -8.86 15.96 30.15
N GLN A 147 -8.42 15.16 31.12
CA GLN A 147 -9.10 15.07 32.44
C GLN A 147 -8.27 14.29 33.45
N THR A 148 -7.47 15.05 34.20
CA THR A 148 -7.27 14.81 35.63
C THR A 148 -8.63 14.77 36.33
N GLN A 149 -8.86 13.86 37.28
CA GLN A 149 -9.16 14.18 38.69
C GLN A 149 -9.82 13.00 39.46
N ASP A 150 -9.07 12.55 40.48
CA ASP A 150 -9.49 12.50 41.88
C ASP A 150 -10.30 11.32 42.49
N THR A 151 -9.76 10.91 43.64
CA THR A 151 -10.40 10.32 44.83
C THR A 151 -10.78 8.84 44.78
N SER A 152 -10.11 7.98 45.54
CA SER A 152 -10.29 7.70 46.98
C SER A 152 -11.48 6.77 47.25
N ALA A 153 -11.14 5.59 47.79
CA ALA A 153 -11.93 4.77 48.70
C ALA A 153 -13.29 4.18 48.26
N SER A 154 -13.39 2.87 48.51
CA SER A 154 -14.60 2.17 48.98
C SER A 154 -15.78 1.96 48.02
N GLY A 155 -16.21 0.69 47.96
CA GLY A 155 -17.63 0.35 47.78
C GLY A 155 -18.07 -0.07 46.38
N GLU A 156 -18.18 -1.39 46.18
CA GLU A 156 -19.41 -2.11 45.87
C GLU A 156 -20.34 -1.71 44.68
N ILE A 157 -21.00 -2.75 44.14
CA ILE A 157 -22.33 -2.79 43.49
C ILE A 157 -22.38 -2.57 41.96
N ILE A 158 -22.50 -3.66 41.16
CA ILE A 158 -23.71 -4.41 40.71
C ILE A 158 -24.20 -3.95 39.33
N TRP A 159 -24.41 -4.95 38.48
CA TRP A 159 -25.02 -4.90 37.15
C TRP A 159 -26.48 -4.44 37.16
N LYS A 160 -26.87 -3.70 36.11
CA LYS A 160 -28.24 -3.60 35.64
C LYS A 160 -28.27 -3.81 34.13
#